data_AF-A0A932JNM5-F1
#
_entry.id   AF-A0A932JNM5-F1
#
_cell.length_a   1.000
_cell.length_b   1.000
_cell.length_c   1.000
_cell.angle_alpha   90.00
_cell.angle_beta   90.00
_cell.angle_gamma   90.00
#
_symmetry.space_group_name_H-M   'P 1'
#
loop_
_entity.id
_entity.type
_entity.pdbx_description
1 polymer ?
#
loop_
_entity_poly.entity_id
_entity_poly.type
_entity_poly.pdbx_seq_one_letter_code
_entity_poly.pdbx_strand_id
1 'polypeptide(L)'
;MTPRGRDLVRARSSHPGLDAFRRLHLKETVSAFLAAASAPCATNPSHRQAAALIKACLKTDPVRTMACFASPTISTPIHCYAGRERWPPLGARLEDGLREALCLLLLELAIRGLIPAGIKFDWLDEAIPLFSPSIGARLHAPAQAAGWRFESGVLTVLERHGSGAAIRLAAKSLQRGRREVNGLRSELAYVPLRGDILLALADNNPIAQTETHPDKNGNVFDLGGHSEDDWRMTLTTALDWIAEHSPDLFAEMGAMLRQLVPIGYEAQRHLSASYREAIGTIYLTLHPNVLIITEAIVHEFQHNKLNVGTYTGPMLHNAFSPLYPSPVRPDPRPLFGVLMAVHAFLPVAAF
;
A
#
# COMPACT_ATOMS: atom_id res chain seq x y z
N MET A 1 -32.53 12.97 6.29
CA MET A 1 -32.18 13.00 4.85
C MET A 1 -30.81 12.39 4.68
N THR A 2 -30.75 11.19 4.11
CA THR A 2 -29.56 10.38 3.88
C THR A 2 -28.80 10.87 2.64
N PRO A 3 -27.45 11.00 2.65
CA PRO A 3 -26.71 11.25 1.43
C PRO A 3 -26.62 9.95 0.62
N ARG A 4 -27.13 10.00 -0.61
CA ARG A 4 -27.03 8.94 -1.62
C ARG A 4 -25.56 8.72 -2.01
N GLY A 5 -25.22 7.46 -2.28
CA GLY A 5 -23.92 7.02 -2.75
C GLY A 5 -23.43 7.85 -3.93
N ARG A 6 -22.24 8.43 -3.79
CA ARG A 6 -21.49 8.97 -4.92
C ARG A 6 -20.65 7.85 -5.51
N ASP A 7 -20.79 7.68 -6.82
CA ASP A 7 -19.94 6.85 -7.65
C ASP A 7 -18.46 7.20 -7.45
N LEU A 8 -17.66 6.21 -7.06
CA LEU A 8 -16.20 6.26 -6.84
C LEU A 8 -15.38 6.45 -8.14
N VAL A 9 -15.98 7.04 -9.19
CA VAL A 9 -15.34 7.19 -10.51
C VAL A 9 -15.29 8.65 -11.00
N ARG A 10 -15.84 9.63 -10.27
CA ARG A 10 -15.74 11.05 -10.69
C ARG A 10 -15.54 12.01 -9.52
N ALA A 11 -14.32 12.07 -9.01
CA ALA A 11 -13.69 13.35 -8.75
C ALA A 11 -12.54 13.45 -9.74
N ARG A 12 -12.78 14.04 -10.92
CA ARG A 12 -11.67 14.52 -11.74
C ARG A 12 -10.96 15.56 -10.89
N SER A 13 -9.69 15.33 -10.58
CA SER A 13 -8.88 16.37 -9.96
C SER A 13 -8.88 17.58 -10.90
N SER A 14 -9.05 18.79 -10.37
CA SER A 14 -8.97 20.03 -11.14
C SER A 14 -7.55 20.32 -11.65
N HIS A 15 -6.58 19.45 -11.32
CA HIS A 15 -5.17 19.59 -11.69
C HIS A 15 -4.73 18.46 -12.63
N PRO A 16 -4.56 18.74 -13.94
CA PRO A 16 -4.11 17.76 -14.93
C PRO A 16 -2.81 17.01 -14.56
N GLY A 17 -1.94 17.65 -13.76
CA GLY A 17 -0.68 17.06 -13.27
C GLY A 17 -0.87 15.94 -12.25
N LEU A 18 -1.88 16.01 -11.38
CA LEU A 18 -2.15 14.98 -10.36
C LEU A 18 -2.55 13.66 -11.00
N ASP A 19 -3.39 13.74 -12.02
CA ASP A 19 -3.81 12.57 -12.79
C ASP A 19 -2.62 11.94 -13.55
N ALA A 20 -1.66 12.74 -14.03
CA ALA A 20 -0.46 12.24 -14.69
C ALA A 20 0.44 11.45 -13.73
N PHE A 21 0.63 11.98 -12.52
CA PHE A 21 1.47 11.38 -11.48
C PHE A 21 0.95 10.01 -11.02
N ARG A 22 -0.35 9.94 -10.71
CA ARG A 22 -1.02 8.67 -10.37
C ARG A 22 -0.94 7.65 -11.52
N ARG A 23 -1.17 8.10 -12.76
CA ARG A 23 -1.07 7.22 -13.94
C ARG A 23 0.34 6.68 -14.13
N LEU A 24 1.37 7.48 -13.87
CA LEU A 24 2.76 7.06 -13.97
C LEU A 24 3.06 5.91 -13.01
N HIS A 25 2.72 6.06 -11.73
CA HIS A 25 2.93 5.00 -10.74
C HIS A 25 2.14 3.72 -11.06
N LEU A 26 0.88 3.83 -11.50
CA LEU A 26 0.10 2.65 -11.89
C LEU A 26 0.69 1.95 -13.12
N LYS A 27 1.17 2.70 -14.12
CA LYS A 27 1.84 2.11 -15.29
C LYS A 27 3.10 1.37 -14.88
N GLU A 28 3.92 1.97 -14.02
CA GLU A 28 5.15 1.33 -13.53
C GLU A 28 4.84 0.08 -12.71
N THR A 29 3.83 0.13 -11.84
CA THR A 29 3.40 -1.03 -11.05
C THR A 29 2.90 -2.18 -11.93
N VAL A 30 2.14 -1.88 -12.99
CA VAL A 30 1.70 -2.90 -13.95
C VAL A 30 2.87 -3.45 -14.75
N SER A 31 3.83 -2.61 -15.16
CA SER A 31 5.06 -3.05 -15.82
C SER A 31 5.86 -4.01 -14.93
N ALA A 32 6.08 -3.63 -13.66
CA ALA A 32 6.72 -4.46 -12.65
C ALA A 32 5.96 -5.77 -12.44
N PHE A 33 4.62 -5.75 -12.39
CA PHE A 33 3.79 -6.95 -12.34
C PHE A 33 3.97 -7.85 -13.57
N LEU A 34 3.99 -7.31 -14.78
CA LEU A 34 4.13 -8.11 -16.00
C LEU A 34 5.52 -8.77 -16.08
N ALA A 35 6.56 -8.05 -15.65
CA ALA A 35 7.92 -8.59 -15.51
C ALA A 35 7.97 -9.65 -14.41
N ALA A 36 7.41 -9.35 -13.23
CA ALA A 36 7.33 -10.27 -12.10
C ALA A 36 6.56 -11.54 -12.51
N ALA A 37 5.35 -11.46 -13.03
CA ALA A 37 4.52 -12.60 -13.45
C ALA A 37 5.17 -13.53 -14.49
N SER A 38 6.30 -13.15 -15.08
CA SER A 38 7.08 -13.99 -15.99
C SER A 38 8.12 -14.88 -15.27
N ALA A 39 8.49 -14.60 -14.00
CA ALA A 39 9.61 -15.24 -13.28
C ALA A 39 9.28 -16.24 -12.13
N PRO A 40 8.44 -15.93 -11.11
CA PRO A 40 8.06 -16.79 -9.98
C PRO A 40 6.83 -17.67 -10.27
N CYS A 41 6.17 -17.49 -11.41
CA CYS A 41 4.99 -18.27 -11.77
C CYS A 41 5.36 -19.62 -12.45
N ALA A 42 6.64 -19.93 -12.69
CA ALA A 42 6.98 -21.10 -13.51
C ALA A 42 6.57 -22.45 -12.88
N THR A 43 6.48 -22.56 -11.54
CA THR A 43 6.21 -23.83 -10.87
C THR A 43 4.76 -23.97 -10.36
N ASN A 44 4.21 -23.00 -9.62
CA ASN A 44 2.84 -23.10 -9.07
C ASN A 44 1.72 -22.79 -10.11
N PRO A 45 0.78 -23.72 -10.39
CA PRO A 45 -0.32 -23.50 -11.32
C PRO A 45 -1.25 -22.34 -10.95
N SER A 46 -1.57 -22.16 -9.66
CA SER A 46 -2.46 -21.07 -9.18
C SER A 46 -1.88 -19.71 -9.54
N HIS A 47 -0.56 -19.53 -9.41
CA HIS A 47 0.09 -18.25 -9.71
C HIS A 47 0.05 -17.94 -11.22
N ARG A 48 0.32 -18.93 -12.09
CA ARG A 48 0.23 -18.75 -13.56
C ARG A 48 -1.18 -18.37 -13.99
N GLN A 49 -2.17 -19.10 -13.48
CA GLN A 49 -3.56 -18.88 -13.85
C GLN A 49 -4.04 -17.52 -13.34
N ALA A 50 -3.65 -17.12 -12.12
CA ALA A 50 -3.97 -15.81 -11.56
C ALA A 50 -3.39 -14.69 -12.44
N ALA A 51 -2.10 -14.79 -12.79
CA ALA A 51 -1.46 -13.83 -13.67
C ALA A 51 -2.12 -13.77 -15.06
N ALA A 52 -2.53 -14.91 -15.62
CA ALA A 52 -3.25 -14.96 -16.90
C ALA A 52 -4.62 -14.27 -16.83
N LEU A 53 -5.39 -14.49 -15.76
CA LEU A 53 -6.68 -13.82 -15.54
C LEU A 53 -6.50 -12.31 -15.37
N ILE A 54 -5.52 -11.88 -14.56
CA ILE A 54 -5.23 -10.45 -14.36
C ILE A 54 -4.81 -9.79 -15.68
N LYS A 55 -3.96 -10.46 -16.48
CA LYS A 55 -3.58 -10.00 -17.83
C LYS A 55 -4.80 -9.89 -18.77
N ALA A 56 -5.74 -10.82 -18.70
CA ALA A 56 -6.98 -10.77 -19.48
C ALA A 56 -7.88 -9.60 -19.04
N CYS A 57 -7.99 -9.35 -17.74
CA CYS A 57 -8.73 -8.20 -17.20
C CYS A 57 -8.09 -6.87 -17.64
N LEU A 58 -6.75 -6.76 -17.60
CA LEU A 58 -6.01 -5.59 -18.11
C LEU A 58 -6.28 -5.31 -19.59
N LYS A 59 -6.44 -6.36 -20.41
CA LYS A 59 -6.79 -6.21 -21.84
C LYS A 59 -8.23 -5.76 -22.05
N THR A 60 -9.15 -6.25 -21.22
CA THR A 60 -10.60 -6.04 -21.38
C THR A 60 -11.05 -4.70 -20.82
N ASP A 61 -10.59 -4.35 -19.61
CA ASP A 61 -10.89 -3.10 -18.92
C ASP A 61 -9.61 -2.56 -18.25
N PRO A 62 -8.69 -1.95 -19.04
CA PRO A 62 -7.40 -1.50 -18.53
C PRO A 62 -7.56 -0.48 -17.41
N VAL A 63 -8.49 0.47 -17.53
CA VAL A 63 -8.61 1.57 -16.57
C VAL A 63 -9.02 1.06 -15.19
N ARG A 64 -10.08 0.26 -15.11
CA ARG A 64 -10.57 -0.25 -13.80
C ARG A 64 -9.66 -1.33 -13.24
N THR A 65 -9.04 -2.14 -14.09
CA THR A 65 -8.08 -3.15 -13.64
C THR A 65 -6.81 -2.51 -13.10
N MET A 66 -6.25 -1.48 -13.77
CA MET A 66 -5.09 -0.73 -13.26
C MET A 66 -5.36 -0.11 -11.89
N ALA A 67 -6.59 0.34 -11.62
CA ALA A 67 -6.95 0.89 -10.32
C ALA A 67 -6.84 -0.13 -9.16
N CYS A 68 -6.87 -1.45 -9.44
CA CYS A 68 -6.66 -2.48 -8.42
C CYS A 68 -5.20 -2.53 -7.92
N PHE A 69 -4.24 -1.99 -8.70
CA PHE A 69 -2.83 -1.90 -8.32
C PHE A 69 -2.52 -0.66 -7.46
N ALA A 70 -3.50 0.21 -7.18
CA ALA A 70 -3.27 1.47 -6.47
C ALA A 70 -3.04 1.30 -4.96
N SER A 71 -3.36 0.13 -4.39
CA SER A 71 -3.16 -0.14 -2.97
C SER A 71 -1.69 -0.49 -2.70
N PRO A 72 -1.03 0.11 -1.70
CA PRO A 72 0.32 -0.28 -1.30
C PRO A 72 0.42 -1.74 -0.84
N THR A 73 -0.67 -2.35 -0.37
CA THR A 73 -0.70 -3.78 -0.02
C THR A 73 -0.51 -4.70 -1.23
N ILE A 74 -0.68 -4.17 -2.44
CA ILE A 74 -0.48 -4.85 -3.72
C ILE A 74 0.75 -4.31 -4.44
N SER A 75 0.90 -2.99 -4.57
CA SER A 75 2.01 -2.41 -5.34
C SER A 75 3.36 -2.64 -4.66
N THR A 76 3.44 -2.54 -3.33
CA THR A 76 4.70 -2.67 -2.60
C THR A 76 5.34 -4.05 -2.80
N PRO A 77 4.65 -5.18 -2.58
CA PRO A 77 5.27 -6.47 -2.80
C PRO A 77 5.66 -6.73 -4.26
N ILE A 78 4.89 -6.21 -5.22
CA ILE A 78 5.22 -6.29 -6.66
C ILE A 78 6.54 -5.55 -6.95
N HIS A 79 6.70 -4.32 -6.47
CA HIS A 79 7.93 -3.53 -6.65
C HIS A 79 9.13 -4.16 -5.93
N CYS A 80 8.93 -4.66 -4.71
CA CYS A 80 9.98 -5.35 -3.96
C CYS A 80 10.47 -6.59 -4.72
N TYR A 81 9.54 -7.41 -5.24
CA TYR A 81 9.90 -8.60 -6.02
C TYR A 81 10.56 -8.26 -7.36
N ALA A 82 10.07 -7.23 -8.07
CA ALA A 82 10.68 -6.76 -9.32
C ALA A 82 12.14 -6.32 -9.10
N GLY A 83 12.43 -5.70 -7.96
CA GLY A 83 13.77 -5.27 -7.53
C GLY A 83 14.55 -6.29 -6.69
N ARG A 84 14.13 -7.56 -6.63
CA ARG A 84 14.66 -8.58 -5.69
C ARG A 84 16.17 -8.81 -5.75
N GLU A 85 16.81 -8.54 -6.88
CA GLU A 85 18.27 -8.65 -7.04
C GLU A 85 19.04 -7.72 -6.08
N ARG A 86 18.42 -6.64 -5.61
CA ARG A 86 18.97 -5.74 -4.58
C ARG A 86 18.93 -6.33 -3.17
N TRP A 87 18.12 -7.38 -2.97
CA TRP A 87 17.85 -7.97 -1.66
C TRP A 87 18.01 -9.49 -1.66
N PRO A 88 19.16 -10.06 -2.04
CA PRO A 88 19.32 -11.52 -2.09
C PRO A 88 18.92 -12.26 -0.79
N PRO A 89 19.23 -11.76 0.42
CA PRO A 89 18.83 -12.43 1.66
C PRO A 89 17.31 -12.49 1.90
N LEU A 90 16.51 -11.67 1.19
CA LEU A 90 15.06 -11.60 1.37
C LEU A 90 14.28 -12.40 0.33
N GLY A 91 14.94 -13.15 -0.56
CA GLY A 91 14.32 -13.81 -1.72
C GLY A 91 12.99 -14.52 -1.42
N ALA A 92 12.96 -15.43 -0.44
CA ALA A 92 11.75 -16.15 -0.05
C ALA A 92 10.63 -15.22 0.45
N ARG A 93 10.96 -14.21 1.27
CA ARG A 93 9.98 -13.22 1.76
C ARG A 93 9.42 -12.36 0.63
N LEU A 94 10.22 -12.06 -0.38
CA LEU A 94 9.76 -11.33 -1.57
C LEU A 94 8.84 -12.18 -2.44
N GLU A 95 9.12 -13.49 -2.56
CA GLU A 95 8.24 -14.45 -3.24
C GLU A 95 6.89 -14.58 -2.53
N ASP A 96 6.90 -14.69 -1.20
CA ASP A 96 5.69 -14.67 -0.37
C ASP A 96 4.88 -13.38 -0.55
N GLY A 97 5.55 -12.23 -0.54
CA GLY A 97 4.90 -10.94 -0.78
C GLY A 97 4.22 -10.87 -2.16
N LEU A 98 4.87 -11.37 -3.22
CA LEU A 98 4.25 -11.41 -4.54
C LEU A 98 3.06 -12.37 -4.57
N ARG A 99 3.19 -13.54 -3.93
CA ARG A 99 2.09 -14.51 -3.78
C ARG A 99 0.87 -13.86 -3.13
N GLU A 100 1.06 -13.12 -2.04
CA GLU A 100 0.01 -12.33 -1.40
C GLU A 100 -0.60 -11.28 -2.34
N ALA A 101 0.24 -10.52 -3.06
CA ALA A 101 -0.22 -9.49 -3.98
C ALA A 101 -1.08 -10.04 -5.13
N LEU A 102 -0.75 -11.23 -5.66
CA LEU A 102 -1.57 -11.91 -6.69
C LEU A 102 -2.95 -12.29 -6.15
N CYS A 103 -2.99 -12.88 -4.96
CA CYS A 103 -4.23 -13.29 -4.31
C CYS A 103 -5.11 -12.06 -3.95
N LEU A 104 -4.48 -10.97 -3.49
CA LEU A 104 -5.16 -9.70 -3.25
C LEU A 104 -5.66 -9.02 -4.53
N LEU A 105 -4.92 -9.10 -5.63
CA LEU A 105 -5.42 -8.60 -6.93
C LEU A 105 -6.68 -9.35 -7.37
N LEU A 106 -6.74 -10.66 -7.20
CA LEU A 106 -7.95 -11.45 -7.47
C LEU A 106 -9.13 -10.99 -6.59
N LEU A 107 -8.88 -10.72 -5.31
CA LEU A 107 -9.87 -10.15 -4.41
C LEU A 107 -10.36 -8.78 -4.89
N GLU A 108 -9.46 -7.87 -5.24
CA GLU A 108 -9.81 -6.51 -5.68
C GLU A 108 -10.58 -6.53 -7.02
N LEU A 109 -10.23 -7.47 -7.92
CA LEU A 109 -10.98 -7.74 -9.15
C LEU A 109 -12.39 -8.27 -8.84
N ALA A 110 -12.52 -9.22 -7.91
CA ALA A 110 -13.80 -9.77 -7.47
C ALA A 110 -14.70 -8.68 -6.87
N ILE A 111 -14.19 -7.86 -5.95
CA ILE A 111 -14.92 -6.76 -5.31
C ILE A 111 -15.42 -5.74 -6.34
N ARG A 112 -14.63 -5.44 -7.38
CA ARG A 112 -15.00 -4.50 -8.46
C ARG A 112 -15.82 -5.14 -9.57
N GLY A 113 -16.09 -6.44 -9.49
CA GLY A 113 -16.79 -7.20 -10.51
C GLY A 113 -16.09 -7.22 -11.86
N LEU A 114 -14.75 -7.27 -11.84
CA LEU A 114 -13.90 -7.31 -13.03
C LEU A 114 -13.55 -8.74 -13.47
N ILE A 115 -13.80 -9.74 -12.61
CA ILE A 115 -13.76 -11.14 -13.02
C ILE A 115 -14.94 -11.39 -13.99
N PRO A 116 -14.71 -11.90 -15.21
CA PRO A 116 -15.79 -12.13 -16.17
C PRO A 116 -16.91 -13.01 -15.61
N ALA A 117 -18.15 -12.73 -16.01
CA ALA A 117 -19.31 -13.46 -15.53
C ALA A 117 -19.19 -14.98 -15.82
N GLY A 118 -19.52 -15.81 -14.82
CA GLY A 118 -19.42 -17.26 -14.90
C GLY A 118 -18.01 -17.82 -14.67
N ILE A 119 -16.97 -16.98 -14.59
CA ILE A 119 -15.62 -17.41 -14.23
C ILE A 119 -15.50 -17.51 -12.71
N LYS A 120 -15.05 -18.68 -12.25
CA LYS A 120 -14.65 -18.94 -10.86
C LYS A 120 -13.16 -19.25 -10.87
N PHE A 121 -12.41 -18.54 -10.04
CA PHE A 121 -10.98 -18.74 -9.92
C PHE A 121 -10.64 -19.37 -8.58
N ASP A 122 -10.00 -20.53 -8.58
CA ASP A 122 -9.57 -21.23 -7.37
C ASP A 122 -8.10 -20.98 -7.12
N TRP A 123 -7.81 -20.32 -6.00
CA TRP A 123 -6.50 -20.23 -5.42
C TRP A 123 -6.30 -21.41 -4.45
N LEU A 124 -5.47 -22.37 -4.83
CA LEU A 124 -5.21 -23.59 -4.05
C LEU A 124 -3.78 -23.63 -3.47
N ASP A 125 -3.14 -22.46 -3.35
CA ASP A 125 -1.81 -22.31 -2.75
C ASP A 125 -1.91 -21.72 -1.35
N GLU A 126 -2.43 -22.52 -0.42
CA GLU A 126 -2.72 -22.15 0.97
C GLU A 126 -3.77 -21.02 1.11
N ALA A 127 -4.46 -21.02 2.24
CA ALA A 127 -5.43 -19.98 2.54
C ALA A 127 -4.76 -18.80 3.25
N ILE A 128 -3.86 -18.12 2.52
CA ILE A 128 -3.08 -16.99 3.05
C ILE A 128 -3.99 -15.84 3.50
N PRO A 129 -3.61 -15.08 4.55
CA PRO A 129 -4.39 -13.93 4.99
C PRO A 129 -4.47 -12.83 3.92
N LEU A 130 -5.64 -12.21 3.76
CA LEU A 130 -5.88 -11.17 2.76
C LEU A 130 -5.96 -9.78 3.41
N PHE A 131 -4.95 -8.95 3.19
CA PHE A 131 -4.86 -7.56 3.59
C PHE A 131 -5.60 -6.62 2.61
N SER A 132 -6.91 -6.41 2.81
CA SER A 132 -7.73 -5.60 1.89
C SER A 132 -8.16 -4.26 2.51
N PRO A 133 -7.50 -3.16 2.14
CA PRO A 133 -7.96 -1.80 2.46
C PRO A 133 -9.38 -1.50 1.97
N SER A 134 -9.79 -2.06 0.83
CA SER A 134 -11.15 -1.89 0.29
C SER A 134 -12.23 -2.47 1.22
N ILE A 135 -11.88 -3.52 1.98
CA ILE A 135 -12.75 -4.12 3.01
C ILE A 135 -12.55 -3.43 4.37
N GLY A 136 -11.35 -2.89 4.62
CA GLY A 136 -10.94 -2.33 5.91
C GLY A 136 -10.37 -3.37 6.89
N ALA A 137 -10.07 -4.58 6.40
CA ALA A 137 -9.78 -5.72 7.25
C ALA A 137 -8.69 -6.63 6.68
N ARG A 138 -8.09 -7.41 7.59
CA ARG A 138 -7.33 -8.62 7.27
C ARG A 138 -8.26 -9.81 7.41
N LEU A 139 -8.47 -10.53 6.31
CA LEU A 139 -9.29 -11.74 6.30
C LEU A 139 -8.39 -12.96 6.57
N HIS A 140 -8.84 -13.82 7.48
CA HIS A 140 -8.18 -15.07 7.82
C HIS A 140 -9.13 -16.22 7.53
N ALA A 141 -8.68 -17.16 6.70
CA ALA A 141 -9.43 -18.40 6.48
C ALA A 141 -9.36 -19.32 7.72
N PRO A 142 -10.33 -20.25 7.87
CA PRO A 142 -10.22 -21.36 8.80
C PRO A 142 -8.92 -22.16 8.61
N ALA A 143 -8.35 -22.71 9.68
CA ALA A 143 -7.07 -23.44 9.64
C ALA A 143 -7.08 -24.65 8.67
N GLN A 144 -8.25 -25.26 8.46
CA GLN A 144 -8.47 -26.41 7.57
C GLN A 144 -8.71 -26.03 6.09
N ALA A 145 -8.71 -24.74 5.76
CA ALA A 145 -8.97 -24.28 4.40
C ALA A 145 -7.86 -24.73 3.44
N ALA A 146 -8.27 -25.15 2.24
CA ALA A 146 -7.40 -25.45 1.11
C ALA A 146 -6.98 -24.16 0.37
N GLY A 147 -7.80 -23.11 0.43
CA GLY A 147 -7.54 -21.84 -0.24
C GLY A 147 -8.79 -21.00 -0.44
N TRP A 148 -8.80 -20.21 -1.51
CA TRP A 148 -9.84 -19.22 -1.80
C TRP A 148 -10.43 -19.43 -3.19
N ARG A 149 -11.72 -19.16 -3.35
CA ARG A 149 -12.37 -19.04 -4.67
C ARG A 149 -12.89 -17.63 -4.87
N PHE A 150 -12.53 -17.04 -6.00
CA PHE A 150 -12.90 -15.69 -6.40
C PHE A 150 -13.89 -15.73 -7.56
N GLU A 151 -14.99 -15.02 -7.38
CA GLU A 151 -16.01 -14.76 -8.41
C GLU A 151 -16.45 -13.30 -8.27
N SER A 152 -17.02 -12.72 -9.33
CA SER A 152 -17.54 -11.35 -9.31
C SER A 152 -18.50 -11.13 -8.12
N GLY A 153 -18.08 -10.30 -7.15
CA GLY A 153 -18.81 -10.00 -5.92
C GLY A 153 -18.86 -11.12 -4.86
N VAL A 154 -18.11 -12.20 -5.03
CA VAL A 154 -18.15 -13.37 -4.13
C VAL A 154 -16.74 -13.87 -3.82
N LEU A 155 -16.46 -14.09 -2.53
CA LEU A 155 -15.28 -14.79 -2.05
C LEU A 155 -15.74 -16.07 -1.34
N THR A 156 -15.13 -17.20 -1.65
CA THR A 156 -15.50 -18.49 -1.03
C THR A 156 -14.27 -19.11 -0.40
N VAL A 157 -14.40 -19.65 0.80
CA VAL A 157 -13.35 -20.47 1.42
C VAL A 157 -13.45 -21.87 0.83
N LEU A 158 -12.36 -22.39 0.27
CA LEU A 158 -12.31 -23.76 -0.23
C LEU A 158 -11.86 -24.70 0.88
N GLU A 159 -12.61 -25.75 1.15
CA GLU A 159 -12.23 -26.80 2.10
C GLU A 159 -11.47 -27.93 1.40
N ARG A 160 -10.57 -28.62 2.12
CA ARG A 160 -9.84 -29.77 1.56
C ARG A 160 -10.74 -30.95 1.19
N HIS A 161 -11.94 -31.07 1.77
CA HIS A 161 -12.84 -32.23 1.62
C HIS A 161 -14.36 -31.92 1.55
N GLY A 162 -14.80 -30.70 1.23
CA GLY A 162 -16.22 -30.33 1.36
C GLY A 162 -16.69 -29.11 0.56
N SER A 163 -18.01 -28.91 0.53
CA SER A 163 -18.69 -27.79 -0.13
C SER A 163 -18.38 -26.48 0.59
N GLY A 164 -17.37 -25.75 0.12
CA GLY A 164 -16.85 -24.54 0.74
C GLY A 164 -17.91 -23.49 1.11
N ALA A 165 -17.69 -22.82 2.24
CA ALA A 165 -18.55 -21.71 2.67
C ALA A 165 -18.33 -20.49 1.76
N ALA A 166 -19.40 -20.07 1.06
CA ALA A 166 -19.39 -18.87 0.24
C ALA A 166 -19.71 -17.64 1.09
N ILE A 167 -18.80 -16.67 1.10
CA ILE A 167 -18.97 -15.38 1.77
C ILE A 167 -19.12 -14.31 0.69
N ARG A 168 -20.36 -13.91 0.48
CA ARG A 168 -20.66 -12.84 -0.48
C ARG A 168 -20.14 -11.52 0.09
N LEU A 169 -19.09 -10.99 -0.53
CA LEU A 169 -18.51 -9.71 -0.15
C LEU A 169 -19.34 -8.60 -0.80
N ALA A 170 -20.39 -8.13 -0.11
CA ALA A 170 -20.85 -6.76 -0.36
C ALA A 170 -19.88 -5.82 0.36
N ALA A 171 -19.25 -4.89 -0.37
CA ALA A 171 -18.24 -3.96 0.16
C ALA A 171 -18.69 -3.16 1.40
N LYS A 172 -20.01 -3.05 1.63
CA LYS A 172 -20.61 -2.40 2.81
C LYS A 172 -20.83 -3.33 4.02
N SER A 173 -20.79 -4.65 3.84
CA SER A 173 -21.22 -5.66 4.83
C SER A 173 -20.09 -6.19 5.73
N LEU A 174 -18.84 -5.88 5.41
CA LEU A 174 -17.66 -6.24 6.20
C LEU A 174 -17.04 -5.04 6.93
N GLN A 175 -17.65 -3.87 6.78
CA GLN A 175 -17.18 -2.69 7.49
C GLN A 175 -17.57 -2.80 8.96
N ARG A 176 -16.55 -2.65 9.81
CA ARG A 176 -16.58 -2.46 11.27
C ARG A 176 -16.56 -3.74 12.10
N GLY A 177 -15.42 -3.94 12.76
CA GLY A 177 -15.26 -4.83 13.91
C GLY A 177 -14.65 -6.19 13.58
N ARG A 178 -14.13 -6.85 14.62
CA ARG A 178 -13.75 -8.25 14.55
C ARG A 178 -15.01 -9.07 14.35
N ARG A 179 -15.10 -9.79 13.23
CA ARG A 179 -16.29 -10.58 12.90
C ARG A 179 -15.88 -11.96 12.44
N GLU A 180 -16.58 -12.97 12.94
CA GLU A 180 -16.42 -14.34 12.48
C GLU A 180 -17.71 -14.80 11.81
N VAL A 181 -17.60 -15.36 10.60
CA VAL A 181 -18.74 -15.93 9.86
C VAL A 181 -18.28 -17.26 9.28
N ASN A 182 -18.88 -18.37 9.75
CA ASN A 182 -18.55 -19.72 9.30
C ASN A 182 -17.03 -20.02 9.33
N GLY A 183 -16.34 -19.59 10.39
CA GLY A 183 -14.89 -19.77 10.58
C GLY A 183 -14.00 -18.79 9.78
N LEU A 184 -14.55 -17.98 8.88
CA LEU A 184 -13.81 -16.83 8.33
C LEU A 184 -13.73 -15.75 9.39
N ARG A 185 -12.51 -15.40 9.80
CA ARG A 185 -12.26 -14.29 10.73
C ARG A 185 -11.86 -13.04 9.96
N SER A 186 -12.61 -11.97 10.16
CA SER A 186 -12.29 -10.61 9.70
C SER A 186 -11.74 -9.82 10.88
N GLU A 187 -10.50 -9.37 10.75
CA GLU A 187 -9.81 -8.54 11.74
C GLU A 187 -9.69 -7.11 11.22
N LEU A 188 -10.11 -6.11 12.00
CA LEU A 188 -9.93 -4.70 11.63
C LEU A 188 -8.44 -4.42 11.39
N ALA A 189 -8.12 -3.88 10.22
CA ALA A 189 -6.73 -3.64 9.82
C ALA A 189 -6.51 -2.24 9.23
N TYR A 190 -7.56 -1.58 8.74
CA TYR A 190 -7.45 -0.25 8.13
C TYR A 190 -8.58 0.66 8.60
N VAL A 191 -8.21 1.79 9.19
CA VAL A 191 -9.12 2.75 9.78
C VAL A 191 -9.10 4.04 8.96
N PRO A 192 -10.25 4.51 8.42
CA PRO A 192 -10.29 5.75 7.65
C PRO A 192 -9.83 6.97 8.46
N LEU A 193 -8.97 7.79 7.86
CA LEU A 193 -8.54 9.08 8.42
C LEU A 193 -9.19 10.24 7.67
N ARG A 194 -8.72 10.52 6.45
CA ARG A 194 -9.21 11.62 5.61
C ARG A 194 -9.07 11.29 4.13
N GLY A 195 -10.12 11.54 3.36
CA GLY A 195 -10.19 11.11 1.95
C GLY A 195 -10.00 9.59 1.84
N ASP A 196 -9.06 9.16 1.00
CA ASP A 196 -8.69 7.76 0.80
C ASP A 196 -7.47 7.34 1.67
N ILE A 197 -7.05 8.18 2.63
CA ILE A 197 -5.91 7.90 3.52
C ILE A 197 -6.39 7.13 4.74
N LEU A 198 -5.66 6.06 5.07
CA LEU A 198 -5.98 5.10 6.12
C LEU A 198 -4.89 5.09 7.19
N LEU A 199 -5.29 4.85 8.44
CA LEU A 199 -4.42 4.33 9.48
C LEU A 199 -4.34 2.81 9.30
N ALA A 200 -3.15 2.28 9.09
CA ALA A 200 -2.90 0.85 8.90
C ALA A 200 -2.47 0.19 10.22
N LEU A 201 -3.27 -0.75 10.70
CA LEU A 201 -3.02 -1.58 11.89
C LEU A 201 -2.36 -2.93 11.53
N ALA A 202 -2.08 -3.12 10.24
CA ALA A 202 -1.37 -4.27 9.72
C ALA A 202 -0.52 -3.82 8.52
N ASP A 203 0.66 -4.41 8.38
CA ASP A 203 1.58 -4.12 7.29
C ASP A 203 2.04 -5.43 6.64
N ASN A 204 2.03 -5.46 5.31
CA ASN A 204 2.51 -6.57 4.51
C ASN A 204 3.71 -6.17 3.62
N ASN A 205 4.36 -5.04 3.89
CA ASN A 205 5.58 -4.64 3.22
C ASN A 205 6.71 -5.67 3.49
N PRO A 206 7.21 -6.39 2.45
CA PRO A 206 8.24 -7.41 2.63
C PRO A 206 9.58 -6.85 3.14
N ILE A 207 9.81 -5.54 3.00
CA ILE A 207 11.06 -4.88 3.37
C ILE A 207 10.89 -3.91 4.53
N ALA A 208 9.79 -3.97 5.28
CA ALA A 208 9.52 -3.04 6.41
C ALA A 208 10.62 -3.03 7.48
N GLN A 209 11.39 -4.12 7.62
CA GLN A 209 12.49 -4.21 8.58
C GLN A 209 13.85 -3.80 7.98
N THR A 210 13.92 -3.47 6.70
CA THR A 210 15.15 -2.97 6.08
C THR A 210 15.32 -1.49 6.42
N GLU A 211 16.50 -1.11 6.89
CA GLU A 211 16.80 0.26 7.29
C GLU A 211 18.27 0.57 6.94
N THR A 212 18.49 1.80 6.49
CA THR A 212 19.81 2.33 6.14
C THR A 212 20.24 3.48 7.06
N HIS A 213 19.34 3.94 7.94
CA HIS A 213 19.62 4.93 8.95
C HIS A 213 20.21 4.27 10.21
N PRO A 214 21.39 4.70 10.70
CA PRO A 214 22.07 4.06 11.81
C PRO A 214 21.28 4.09 13.13
N ASP A 215 20.44 5.11 13.31
CA ASP A 215 19.64 5.30 14.54
C ASP A 215 18.24 4.65 14.51
N LYS A 216 17.93 3.84 13.50
CA LYS A 216 16.59 3.21 13.34
C LYS A 216 16.70 1.69 13.20
N ASN A 217 15.80 0.97 13.86
CA ASN A 217 15.74 -0.50 13.86
C ASN A 217 14.50 -1.00 13.10
N GLY A 218 14.46 -0.77 11.78
CA GLY A 218 13.32 -1.13 10.94
C GLY A 218 12.01 -0.42 11.34
N ASN A 219 10.92 -0.81 10.69
CA ASN A 219 9.60 -0.19 10.84
C ASN A 219 8.54 -1.24 11.23
N VAL A 220 8.74 -1.88 12.39
CA VAL A 220 7.77 -2.84 12.91
C VAL A 220 6.54 -2.10 13.40
N PHE A 221 5.34 -2.58 13.02
CA PHE A 221 4.08 -2.02 13.50
C PHE A 221 4.03 -2.02 15.04
N ASP A 222 3.80 -0.85 15.61
CA ASP A 222 3.61 -0.65 17.04
C ASP A 222 2.77 0.61 17.30
N LEU A 223 1.79 0.52 18.20
CA LEU A 223 0.99 1.67 18.63
C LEU A 223 1.69 2.49 19.74
N GLY A 224 2.82 2.01 20.28
CA GLY A 224 3.61 2.73 21.28
C GLY A 224 2.89 2.88 22.62
N GLY A 225 1.98 1.95 22.96
CA GLY A 225 1.16 2.01 24.18
C GLY A 225 -0.04 2.97 24.10
N HIS A 226 -0.28 3.61 22.96
CA HIS A 226 -1.44 4.47 22.74
C HIS A 226 -2.60 3.70 22.09
N SER A 227 -3.82 4.24 22.23
CA SER A 227 -5.00 3.62 21.63
C SER A 227 -5.09 3.89 20.12
N GLU A 228 -5.80 3.03 19.39
CA GLU A 228 -6.13 3.26 17.97
C GLU A 228 -6.85 4.61 17.76
N ASP A 229 -7.67 5.04 18.73
CA ASP A 229 -8.38 6.31 18.68
C ASP A 229 -7.46 7.52 18.87
N ASP A 230 -6.44 7.44 19.74
CA ASP A 230 -5.44 8.50 19.89
C ASP A 230 -4.67 8.72 18.60
N TRP A 231 -4.24 7.63 17.97
CA TRP A 231 -3.60 7.65 16.65
C TRP A 231 -4.51 8.24 15.59
N ARG A 232 -5.74 7.74 15.49
CA ARG A 232 -6.73 8.21 14.51
C ARG A 232 -6.97 9.71 14.67
N MET A 233 -7.23 10.18 15.89
CA MET A 233 -7.49 11.59 16.18
C MET A 233 -6.29 12.47 15.82
N THR A 234 -5.08 12.08 16.23
CA THR A 234 -3.87 12.87 16.00
C THR A 234 -3.51 12.95 14.52
N LEU A 235 -3.55 11.81 13.81
CA LEU A 235 -3.26 11.77 12.38
C LEU A 235 -4.33 12.48 11.53
N THR A 236 -5.60 12.35 11.88
CA THR A 236 -6.66 13.14 11.24
C THR A 236 -6.43 14.62 11.45
N THR A 237 -6.08 15.05 12.66
CA THR A 237 -5.76 16.46 12.96
C THR A 237 -4.59 16.95 12.12
N ALA A 238 -3.49 16.19 12.02
CA ALA A 238 -2.36 16.54 11.19
C ALA A 238 -2.74 16.67 9.69
N LEU A 239 -3.55 15.75 9.16
CA LEU A 239 -4.07 15.84 7.80
C LEU A 239 -5.05 17.02 7.60
N ASP A 240 -5.78 17.41 8.64
CA ASP A 240 -6.62 18.62 8.67
C ASP A 240 -5.77 19.88 8.51
N TRP A 241 -4.71 20.00 9.31
CA TRP A 241 -3.72 21.07 9.22
C TRP A 241 -3.12 21.21 7.81
N ILE A 242 -2.74 20.10 7.18
CA ILE A 242 -2.15 20.12 5.82
C ILE A 242 -3.14 20.64 4.79
N ALA A 243 -4.40 20.20 4.80
CA ALA A 243 -5.35 20.68 3.79
C ALA A 243 -5.77 22.14 4.00
N GLU A 244 -5.74 22.62 5.24
CA GLU A 244 -6.06 24.01 5.54
C GLU A 244 -4.94 24.95 5.06
N HIS A 245 -3.68 24.63 5.38
CA HIS A 245 -2.55 25.53 5.14
C HIS A 245 -1.80 25.24 3.84
N SER A 246 -2.00 24.07 3.24
CA SER A 246 -1.37 23.66 1.97
C SER A 246 -2.32 22.78 1.14
N PRO A 247 -3.46 23.34 0.68
CA PRO A 247 -4.50 22.58 -0.03
C PRO A 247 -4.00 21.89 -1.31
N ASP A 248 -3.07 22.51 -2.04
CA ASP A 248 -2.48 21.92 -3.24
C ASP A 248 -1.64 20.68 -2.91
N LEU A 249 -0.83 20.75 -1.84
CA LEU A 249 -0.07 19.61 -1.35
C LEU A 249 -0.99 18.49 -0.86
N PHE A 250 -2.08 18.84 -0.16
CA PHE A 250 -3.06 17.86 0.26
C PHE A 250 -3.78 17.20 -0.93
N ALA A 251 -4.06 17.95 -2.00
CA ALA A 251 -4.59 17.41 -3.24
C ALA A 251 -3.59 16.44 -3.91
N GLU A 252 -2.30 16.75 -3.88
CA GLU A 252 -1.24 15.82 -4.28
C GLU A 252 -1.25 14.52 -3.46
N MET A 253 -1.37 14.63 -2.14
CA MET A 253 -1.49 13.46 -1.26
C MET A 253 -2.67 12.57 -1.64
N GLY A 254 -3.83 13.15 -1.95
CA GLY A 254 -5.01 12.39 -2.38
C GLY A 254 -4.79 11.52 -3.62
N ALA A 255 -3.82 11.87 -4.47
CA ALA A 255 -3.49 11.10 -5.67
C ALA A 255 -2.77 9.77 -5.34
N MET A 256 -2.00 9.71 -4.25
CA MET A 256 -0.99 8.65 -4.03
C MET A 256 -0.83 8.17 -2.59
N LEU A 257 -0.98 9.02 -1.59
CA LEU A 257 -0.92 8.62 -0.19
C LEU A 257 -2.15 7.77 0.14
N ARG A 258 -1.93 6.57 0.70
CA ARG A 258 -2.98 5.61 1.01
C ARG A 258 -2.97 5.16 2.44
N GLN A 259 -1.80 5.03 3.06
CA GLN A 259 -1.73 4.56 4.44
C GLN A 259 -0.60 5.18 5.26
N LEU A 260 -0.90 5.38 6.54
CA LEU A 260 0.02 5.76 7.60
C LEU A 260 0.14 4.57 8.57
N VAL A 261 1.36 4.11 8.81
CA VAL A 261 1.67 2.92 9.62
C VAL A 261 2.31 3.36 10.95
N PRO A 262 1.68 3.09 12.09
CA PRO A 262 2.27 3.30 13.41
C PRO A 262 3.50 2.43 13.63
N ILE A 263 4.58 3.02 14.14
CA ILE A 263 5.82 2.30 14.49
C ILE A 263 6.33 2.65 15.91
N GLY A 264 5.41 3.05 16.80
CA GLY A 264 5.69 3.36 18.20
C GLY A 264 5.40 4.81 18.58
N TYR A 265 5.87 5.22 19.75
CA TYR A 265 5.70 6.57 20.29
C TYR A 265 7.06 7.12 20.73
N GLU A 266 7.33 8.37 20.39
CA GLU A 266 8.54 9.08 20.79
C GLU A 266 8.16 10.46 21.32
N ALA A 267 8.56 10.77 22.57
CA ALA A 267 8.17 12.01 23.24
C ALA A 267 9.12 13.19 22.98
N GLN A 268 10.37 12.89 22.61
CA GLN A 268 11.44 13.88 22.43
C GLN A 268 11.99 13.94 21.01
N ARG A 269 11.83 12.84 20.27
CA ARG A 269 12.28 12.68 18.89
C ARG A 269 11.10 12.24 18.05
N HIS A 270 11.29 12.20 16.75
CA HIS A 270 10.30 11.64 15.85
C HIS A 270 11.03 10.77 14.82
N LEU A 271 10.49 9.56 14.58
CA LEU A 271 11.00 8.66 13.57
C LEU A 271 9.92 8.51 12.49
N SER A 272 10.28 8.82 11.26
CA SER A 272 9.46 8.58 10.07
C SER A 272 10.23 7.85 8.98
N ALA A 273 9.55 7.13 8.11
CA ALA A 273 10.19 6.52 6.95
C ALA A 273 9.21 6.35 5.78
N SER A 274 9.79 6.32 4.59
CA SER A 274 9.14 5.91 3.35
C SER A 274 10.15 5.12 2.52
N TYR A 275 9.65 4.21 1.69
CA TYR A 275 10.49 3.37 0.84
C TYR A 275 10.19 3.67 -0.62
N ARG A 276 11.23 3.56 -1.47
CA ARG A 276 11.07 3.68 -2.92
C ARG A 276 10.12 2.61 -3.48
N GLU A 277 10.13 1.42 -2.90
CA GLU A 277 9.26 0.32 -3.27
C GLU A 277 7.84 0.45 -2.69
N ALA A 278 7.66 1.16 -1.57
CA ALA A 278 6.40 1.24 -0.82
C ALA A 278 5.66 2.58 -1.01
N ILE A 279 5.51 3.01 -2.26
CA ILE A 279 4.87 4.30 -2.57
C ILE A 279 3.44 4.35 -2.02
N GLY A 280 3.12 5.47 -1.38
CA GLY A 280 1.80 5.69 -0.76
C GLY A 280 1.68 5.15 0.66
N THR A 281 2.77 4.62 1.21
CA THR A 281 2.93 4.25 2.62
C THR A 281 3.89 5.22 3.31
N ILE A 282 3.54 5.62 4.53
CA ILE A 282 4.42 6.36 5.43
C ILE A 282 4.42 5.62 6.77
N TYR A 283 5.61 5.39 7.32
CA TYR A 283 5.81 4.88 8.67
C TYR A 283 6.14 6.06 9.57
N LEU A 284 5.55 6.13 10.75
CA LEU A 284 5.86 7.22 11.69
C LEU A 284 5.57 6.85 13.15
N THR A 285 6.33 7.44 14.07
CA THR A 285 6.04 7.38 15.50
C THR A 285 5.03 8.46 15.89
N LEU A 286 4.17 8.17 16.86
CA LEU A 286 3.32 9.17 17.49
C LEU A 286 4.20 10.11 18.32
N HIS A 287 3.77 11.35 18.42
CA HIS A 287 4.47 12.42 19.13
C HIS A 287 3.44 13.35 19.79
N PRO A 288 3.69 13.89 21.00
CA PRO A 288 2.72 14.75 21.71
C PRO A 288 2.43 16.08 20.99
N ASN A 289 3.34 16.54 20.13
CA ASN A 289 3.14 17.71 19.28
C ASN A 289 2.67 17.30 17.87
N VAL A 290 1.45 17.69 17.52
CA VAL A 290 0.82 17.40 16.21
C VAL A 290 1.57 18.04 15.03
N LEU A 291 2.26 19.16 15.22
CA LEU A 291 3.01 19.80 14.15
C LEU A 291 4.24 18.98 13.73
N ILE A 292 4.84 18.22 14.65
CA ILE A 292 5.92 17.28 14.32
C ILE A 292 5.41 16.12 13.48
N ILE A 293 4.21 15.61 13.80
CA ILE A 293 3.54 14.58 12.99
C ILE A 293 3.16 15.14 11.61
N THR A 294 2.71 16.39 11.57
CA THR A 294 2.34 17.08 10.34
C THR A 294 3.55 17.25 9.42
N GLU A 295 4.66 17.73 9.98
CA GLU A 295 5.97 17.83 9.30
C GLU A 295 6.39 16.48 8.72
N ALA A 296 6.32 15.42 9.52
CA ALA A 296 6.69 14.07 9.08
C ALA A 296 5.84 13.56 7.90
N ILE A 297 4.51 13.77 7.94
CA ILE A 297 3.62 13.37 6.85
C ILE A 297 4.00 14.13 5.56
N VAL A 298 4.23 15.45 5.66
CA VAL A 298 4.66 16.26 4.52
C VAL A 298 6.01 15.78 3.99
N HIS A 299 6.99 15.60 4.87
CA HIS A 299 8.34 15.16 4.57
C HIS A 299 8.36 13.82 3.83
N GLU A 300 7.72 12.80 4.40
CA GLU A 300 7.72 11.45 3.81
C GLU A 300 6.87 11.38 2.54
N PHE A 301 5.83 12.21 2.43
CA PHE A 301 5.11 12.33 1.17
C PHE A 301 5.99 12.90 0.06
N GLN A 302 6.89 13.83 0.35
CA GLN A 302 7.83 14.34 -0.65
C GLN A 302 8.83 13.29 -1.13
N HIS A 303 9.27 12.38 -0.27
CA HIS A 303 10.08 11.23 -0.70
C HIS A 303 9.29 10.31 -1.64
N ASN A 304 8.04 9.99 -1.30
CA ASN A 304 7.13 9.27 -2.19
C ASN A 304 6.97 10.01 -3.54
N LYS A 305 6.83 11.34 -3.50
CA LYS A 305 6.69 12.17 -4.70
C LYS A 305 7.91 12.07 -5.60
N LEU A 306 9.10 12.25 -5.04
CA LEU A 306 10.36 12.18 -5.77
C LEU A 306 10.61 10.78 -6.33
N ASN A 307 10.34 9.73 -5.55
CA ASN A 307 10.53 8.34 -5.98
C ASN A 307 9.73 7.98 -7.23
N VAL A 308 8.46 8.39 -7.33
CA VAL A 308 7.67 8.19 -8.56
C VAL A 308 8.23 9.00 -9.72
N GLY A 309 8.76 10.20 -9.47
CA GLY A 309 9.44 10.98 -10.49
C GLY A 309 10.61 10.22 -11.13
N THR A 310 11.30 9.33 -10.38
CA THR A 310 12.41 8.55 -10.93
C THR A 310 11.99 7.52 -11.98
N TYR A 311 10.68 7.23 -12.12
CA TYR A 311 10.18 6.33 -13.15
C TYR A 311 10.31 6.90 -14.57
N THR A 312 10.47 8.23 -14.73
CA THR A 312 10.66 8.84 -16.06
C THR A 312 12.11 8.77 -16.55
N GLY A 313 13.04 8.30 -15.71
CA GLY A 313 14.46 8.23 -16.02
C GLY A 313 15.35 8.79 -14.91
N PRO A 314 16.68 8.74 -15.08
CA PRO A 314 17.62 9.24 -14.08
C PRO A 314 17.48 10.76 -13.93
N MET A 315 17.22 11.22 -12.69
CA MET A 315 17.22 12.65 -12.36
C MET A 315 18.64 13.24 -12.30
N LEU A 316 19.61 12.41 -11.92
CA LEU A 316 21.02 12.76 -11.78
C LEU A 316 21.88 11.67 -12.42
N HIS A 317 22.88 12.06 -13.21
CA HIS A 317 23.81 11.12 -13.83
C HIS A 317 24.90 10.61 -12.85
N ASN A 318 25.20 11.37 -11.80
CA ASN A 318 26.17 11.06 -10.74
C ASN A 318 25.49 10.84 -9.38
N ALA A 319 24.32 10.21 -9.39
CA ALA A 319 23.42 10.11 -8.23
C ALA A 319 24.09 9.55 -6.95
N PHE A 320 24.95 8.54 -7.09
CA PHE A 320 25.44 7.71 -5.97
C PHE A 320 26.91 7.91 -5.59
N SER A 321 27.68 8.69 -6.36
CA SER A 321 29.09 8.99 -6.09
C SER A 321 29.54 10.26 -6.86
N PRO A 322 30.44 11.09 -6.31
CA PRO A 322 31.05 11.01 -4.97
C PRO A 322 30.05 11.32 -3.83
N LEU A 323 30.52 11.27 -2.58
CA LEU A 323 29.74 11.68 -1.41
C LEU A 323 29.93 13.17 -1.11
N TYR A 324 28.88 13.81 -0.60
CA TYR A 324 28.81 15.24 -0.30
C TYR A 324 28.34 15.45 1.16
N PRO A 325 28.70 16.59 1.80
CA PRO A 325 28.12 16.96 3.08
C PRO A 325 26.58 17.04 3.01
N SER A 326 25.90 16.47 4.00
CA SER A 326 24.45 16.52 4.11
C SER A 326 24.01 17.74 4.93
N PRO A 327 22.95 18.46 4.54
CA PRO A 327 22.43 19.59 5.32
C PRO A 327 21.70 19.15 6.60
N VAL A 328 21.31 17.87 6.69
CA VAL A 328 20.38 17.37 7.74
C VAL A 328 20.88 16.10 8.43
N ARG A 329 22.03 15.57 8.02
CA ARG A 329 22.68 14.40 8.63
C ARG A 329 24.16 14.69 8.90
N PRO A 330 24.76 14.08 9.93
CA PRO A 330 26.17 14.28 10.25
C PRO A 330 27.12 13.54 9.28
N ASP A 331 26.66 12.47 8.61
CA ASP A 331 27.47 11.69 7.67
C ASP A 331 27.34 12.16 6.20
N PRO A 332 28.40 12.05 5.38
CA PRO A 332 28.33 12.35 3.95
C PRO A 332 27.35 11.46 3.20
N ARG A 333 26.64 12.03 2.22
CA ARG A 333 25.59 11.37 1.45
C ARG A 333 25.87 11.42 -0.06
N PRO A 334 25.39 10.44 -0.84
CA PRO A 334 25.35 10.58 -2.29
C PRO A 334 24.50 11.80 -2.68
N LEU A 335 24.77 12.42 -3.83
CA LEU A 335 24.06 13.62 -4.28
C LEU A 335 22.53 13.43 -4.33
N PHE A 336 22.08 12.23 -4.70
CA PHE A 336 20.66 11.88 -4.66
C PHE A 336 20.07 11.94 -3.25
N GLY A 337 20.83 11.54 -2.24
CA GLY A 337 20.43 11.66 -0.84
C GLY A 337 20.34 13.12 -0.36
N VAL A 338 21.20 14.00 -0.89
CA VAL A 338 21.11 15.46 -0.64
C VAL A 338 19.89 16.06 -1.32
N LEU A 339 19.62 15.69 -2.58
CA LEU A 339 18.42 16.12 -3.32
C LEU A 339 17.14 15.69 -2.59
N MET A 340 17.06 14.44 -2.13
CA MET A 340 15.94 13.94 -1.33
C MET A 340 15.70 14.81 -0.08
N ALA A 341 16.75 15.12 0.67
CA ALA A 341 16.64 15.93 1.88
C ALA A 341 16.09 17.33 1.57
N VAL A 342 16.68 18.03 0.60
CA VAL A 342 16.24 19.40 0.23
C VAL A 342 14.82 19.39 -0.32
N HIS A 343 14.47 18.41 -1.16
CA HIS A 343 13.13 18.27 -1.73
C HIS A 343 12.07 18.05 -0.64
N ALA A 344 12.39 17.29 0.41
CA ALA A 344 11.46 17.03 1.50
C ALA A 344 11.25 18.24 2.44
N PHE A 345 12.30 19.00 2.73
CA PHE A 345 12.20 20.14 3.64
C PHE A 345 11.67 21.44 2.99
N LEU A 346 11.72 21.57 1.66
CA LEU A 346 11.20 22.75 0.99
C LEU A 346 9.71 23.03 1.32
N PRO A 347 8.77 22.06 1.16
CA PRO A 347 7.38 22.30 1.54
C PRO A 347 7.17 22.34 3.05
N VAL A 348 8.03 21.68 3.84
CA VAL A 348 7.99 21.80 5.31
C VAL A 348 8.30 23.23 5.75
N ALA A 349 9.26 23.90 5.13
CA ALA A 349 9.60 25.28 5.44
C ALA A 349 8.58 26.31 4.91
N ALA A 350 7.77 25.92 3.93
CA ALA A 350 6.68 26.74 3.39
C ALA A 350 5.37 26.58 4.18
N PHE A 351 5.27 25.50 4.96
CA PHE A 351 4.18 25.17 5.86
C PHE A 351 4.36 25.88 7.21
#